data_AF-A0A7W6W9C6-F1
#
_entry.id   AF-A0A7W6W9C6-F1
#
_cell.length_a   1.000
_cell.length_b   1.000
_cell.length_c   1.000
_cell.angle_alpha   90.00
_cell.angle_beta   90.00
_cell.angle_gamma   90.00
#
_symmetry.space_group_name_H-M   'P 1'
#
loop_
_entity.id
_entity.type
_entity.pdbx_description
1 polymer ?
#
loop_
_entity_poly.entity_id
_entity_poly.type
_entity_poly.pdbx_seq_one_letter_code
_entity_poly.pdbx_strand_id
1 'polypeptide(L)'
;MARGSMMGEDADRITIEQGHGDAGWVSSMPGLLRGMARRWDSRSERNRGQRMVRAVESLYPALCRVEMEILKGEGASAGADEGTEANGADDGADGAAPRAEPRTPLLNALPFRGAVNDDRAIERGLEMFDVAWRSGAIALRASNGKLIPPGRGKVIVPACGQSIDQVKSYFVDRAARIILRQVPKVYERVAPELTDLTILPRLRRIGGMKPAVVNEVVRGFDGNVRRALIEVDDSVLDPLVRMRPRVLRALRESLAKDFPSLLEMDPSFLEAIATAFTIPEQVHDLGKSLLLVQSPDALHALAGWDRHDITEKVNEDRERRGLQPLTEPVYTTDIRALRAILGNEFDHLMEFPAALLEVFGRAIRETRELDVAPRQARIDQMMMFCQRYMDYLNRESVAALFLMAPEDQARIPKNLRPTIAEVFFILEGLWGKPGFGRKFFENIVPTQDCAKALRMMMLDHISLKERGSIKGEEELAQIVANSDLLDNHIKKFMNTKAS
;
A
#
# COMPACT_ATOMS: atom_id res chain seq x y z
N MET A 1 10.29 -39.06 -25.57
CA MET A 1 10.99 -38.58 -26.79
C MET A 1 10.05 -38.73 -27.96
N ALA A 2 9.32 -37.67 -28.31
CA ALA A 2 8.55 -37.59 -29.54
C ALA A 2 9.19 -36.47 -30.37
N ARG A 3 9.79 -36.83 -31.51
CA ARG A 3 10.32 -35.88 -32.49
C ARG A 3 9.13 -35.27 -33.21
N GLY A 4 8.72 -34.07 -32.79
CA GLY A 4 7.89 -33.20 -33.60
C GLY A 4 8.61 -32.89 -34.90
N SER A 5 7.88 -32.97 -36.00
CA SER A 5 8.29 -32.70 -37.37
C SER A 5 9.27 -31.52 -37.46
N MET A 6 10.53 -31.79 -37.81
CA MET A 6 11.50 -30.75 -38.15
C MET A 6 10.96 -29.99 -39.36
N MET A 7 10.84 -28.68 -39.20
CA MET A 7 10.59 -27.72 -40.27
C MET A 7 11.46 -28.02 -41.50
N GLY A 8 10.90 -27.73 -42.68
CA GLY A 8 11.62 -27.78 -43.95
C GLY A 8 12.95 -27.03 -43.91
N GLU A 9 13.92 -27.64 -44.59
CA GLU A 9 15.31 -27.25 -44.77
C GLU A 9 15.56 -25.74 -44.95
N ASP A 10 16.43 -25.18 -44.08
CA ASP A 10 17.37 -24.04 -44.24
C ASP A 10 16.95 -22.71 -44.91
N ALA A 11 15.79 -22.60 -45.56
CA ALA A 11 15.43 -21.46 -46.42
C ALA A 11 14.96 -20.21 -45.66
N ASP A 12 14.54 -20.34 -44.40
CA ASP A 12 13.99 -19.22 -43.62
C ASP A 12 14.89 -18.74 -42.47
N ARG A 13 16.06 -19.34 -42.31
CA ARG A 13 17.01 -19.01 -41.23
C ARG A 13 17.74 -17.70 -41.51
N ILE A 14 17.48 -16.68 -40.71
CA ILE A 14 18.20 -15.41 -40.81
C ILE A 14 19.57 -15.55 -40.15
N THR A 15 20.64 -15.42 -40.94
CA THR A 15 22.01 -15.44 -40.45
C THR A 15 22.57 -14.03 -40.35
N ILE A 16 22.95 -13.61 -39.13
CA ILE A 16 23.59 -12.32 -38.92
C ILE A 16 25.09 -12.42 -39.18
N GLU A 17 25.48 -11.85 -40.31
CA GLU A 17 26.86 -11.70 -40.73
C GLU A 17 27.48 -10.38 -40.24
N GLN A 18 28.80 -10.30 -40.27
CA GLN A 18 29.58 -9.15 -39.80
C GLN A 18 29.16 -7.80 -40.44
N GLY A 19 28.65 -7.84 -41.69
CA GLY A 19 28.24 -6.64 -42.44
C GLY A 19 26.92 -6.01 -41.97
N HIS A 20 26.08 -6.71 -41.21
CA HIS A 20 24.74 -6.25 -40.84
C HIS A 20 24.73 -5.03 -39.89
N GLY A 21 25.84 -4.76 -39.20
CA GLY A 21 26.00 -3.55 -38.38
C GLY A 21 26.82 -2.44 -39.05
N ASP A 22 27.29 -2.64 -40.29
CA ASP A 22 28.14 -1.65 -40.96
C ASP A 22 27.35 -0.39 -41.37
N ALA A 23 28.04 0.75 -41.46
CA ALA A 23 27.42 1.98 -41.97
C ALA A 23 27.37 1.93 -43.49
N GLY A 24 26.48 2.67 -44.13
CA GLY A 24 26.39 2.72 -45.59
C GLY A 24 27.73 3.05 -46.27
N TRP A 25 28.54 3.91 -45.65
CA TRP A 25 29.88 4.25 -46.14
C TRP A 25 30.94 3.15 -45.86
N VAL A 26 30.74 2.33 -44.82
CA VAL A 26 31.63 1.20 -44.50
C VAL A 26 31.32 0.04 -45.45
N SER A 27 30.05 -0.22 -45.74
CA SER A 27 29.65 -1.28 -46.66
C SER A 27 30.09 -1.00 -48.10
N SER A 28 30.20 0.26 -48.50
CA SER A 28 30.75 0.66 -49.81
C SER A 28 32.27 0.51 -49.94
N MET A 29 33.01 0.27 -48.83
CA MET A 29 34.46 0.09 -48.88
C MET A 29 34.85 -1.34 -49.31
N PRO A 30 35.83 -1.51 -50.21
CA PRO A 30 36.30 -2.82 -50.64
C PRO A 30 37.19 -3.50 -49.59
N GLY A 31 36.99 -4.81 -49.41
CA GLY A 31 37.89 -5.76 -48.73
C GLY A 31 38.69 -5.22 -47.53
N LEU A 32 40.00 -5.00 -47.74
CA LEU A 32 40.95 -4.57 -46.72
C LEU A 32 40.61 -3.20 -46.11
N LEU A 33 40.10 -2.25 -46.92
CA LEU A 33 39.69 -0.93 -46.46
C LEU A 33 38.43 -1.00 -45.60
N ARG A 34 37.55 -1.99 -45.83
CA ARG A 34 36.36 -2.22 -44.99
C ARG A 34 36.75 -2.55 -43.55
N GLY A 35 37.81 -3.34 -43.35
CA GLY A 35 38.32 -3.65 -42.01
C GLY A 35 38.84 -2.41 -41.25
N MET A 36 39.58 -1.53 -41.95
CA MET A 36 40.06 -0.26 -41.40
C MET A 36 38.90 0.72 -41.13
N ALA A 37 37.97 0.84 -42.09
CA ALA A 37 36.76 1.64 -41.96
C ALA A 37 35.91 1.22 -40.77
N ARG A 38 35.72 -0.09 -40.54
CA ARG A 38 35.04 -0.61 -39.34
C ARG A 38 35.75 -0.26 -38.05
N ARG A 39 37.09 -0.39 -38.00
CA ARG A 39 37.88 0.00 -36.82
C ARG A 39 37.72 1.48 -36.53
N TRP A 40 37.67 2.32 -37.58
CA TRP A 40 37.48 3.75 -37.45
C TRP A 40 36.06 4.12 -37.00
N ASP A 41 35.03 3.52 -37.60
CA ASP A 41 33.62 3.67 -37.20
C ASP A 41 33.44 3.27 -35.73
N SER A 42 34.07 2.17 -35.30
CA SER A 42 33.96 1.64 -33.93
C SER A 42 34.82 2.38 -32.87
N ARG A 43 35.48 3.50 -33.21
CA ARG A 43 36.35 4.23 -32.23
C ARG A 43 35.55 4.94 -31.14
N SER A 44 34.36 5.47 -31.46
CA SER A 44 33.50 6.15 -30.50
C SER A 44 32.45 5.20 -29.92
N GLU A 45 32.15 5.32 -28.61
CA GLU A 45 31.05 4.60 -27.98
C GLU A 45 29.70 4.86 -28.66
N ARG A 46 29.48 6.09 -29.11
CA ARG A 46 28.25 6.47 -29.84
C ARG A 46 28.10 5.66 -31.13
N ASN A 47 29.18 5.48 -31.88
CA ASN A 47 29.16 4.73 -33.13
C ASN A 47 29.04 3.22 -32.88
N ARG A 48 29.65 2.70 -31.81
CA ARG A 48 29.44 1.30 -31.37
C ARG A 48 27.97 1.04 -31.05
N GLY A 49 27.31 1.94 -30.32
CA GLY A 49 25.88 1.87 -30.04
C GLY A 49 25.04 1.91 -31.33
N GLN A 50 25.34 2.81 -32.25
CA GLN A 50 24.65 2.87 -33.55
C GLN A 50 24.83 1.61 -34.40
N ARG A 51 26.02 1.02 -34.38
CA ARG A 51 26.33 -0.24 -35.08
C ARG A 51 25.53 -1.40 -34.51
N MET A 52 25.42 -1.49 -33.19
CA MET A 52 24.57 -2.46 -32.53
C MET A 52 23.08 -2.26 -32.88
N VAL A 53 22.57 -1.04 -32.81
CA VAL A 53 21.17 -0.73 -33.16
C VAL A 53 20.86 -1.14 -34.60
N ARG A 54 21.76 -0.87 -35.56
CA ARG A 54 21.64 -1.30 -36.96
C ARG A 54 21.63 -2.82 -37.13
N ALA A 55 22.51 -3.52 -36.41
CA ALA A 55 22.50 -4.98 -36.42
C ALA A 55 21.18 -5.56 -35.89
N VAL A 56 20.60 -4.96 -34.84
CA VAL A 56 19.28 -5.36 -34.33
C VAL A 56 18.14 -4.97 -35.26
N GLU A 57 18.24 -3.83 -35.95
CA GLU A 57 17.28 -3.42 -36.99
C GLU A 57 17.17 -4.48 -38.09
N SER A 58 18.30 -5.06 -38.50
CA SER A 58 18.31 -6.15 -39.50
C SER A 58 17.63 -7.44 -39.02
N LEU A 59 17.56 -7.65 -37.69
CA LEU A 59 16.84 -8.78 -37.09
C LEU A 59 15.34 -8.51 -36.96
N TYR A 60 14.91 -7.25 -36.95
CA TYR A 60 13.55 -6.87 -36.61
C TYR A 60 12.46 -7.57 -37.44
N PRO A 61 12.58 -7.71 -38.78
CA PRO A 61 11.60 -8.46 -39.57
C PRO A 61 11.48 -9.93 -39.15
N ALA A 62 12.58 -10.56 -38.72
CA ALA A 62 12.58 -11.91 -38.17
C ALA A 62 11.75 -11.99 -36.89
N LEU A 63 11.95 -11.03 -35.98
CA LEU A 63 11.26 -10.95 -34.70
C LEU A 63 9.75 -10.75 -34.90
N CYS A 64 9.35 -9.90 -35.84
CA CYS A 64 7.94 -9.72 -36.20
C CYS A 64 7.30 -11.01 -36.74
N ARG A 65 8.02 -11.77 -37.59
CA ARG A 65 7.52 -13.07 -38.09
C ARG A 65 7.32 -14.07 -36.97
N VAL A 66 8.32 -14.19 -36.08
CA VAL A 66 8.26 -15.10 -34.92
C VAL A 66 7.11 -14.73 -33.97
N GLU A 67 6.87 -13.44 -33.72
CA GLU A 67 5.72 -13.00 -32.93
C GLU A 67 4.39 -13.45 -33.56
N MET A 68 4.24 -13.26 -34.87
CA MET A 68 3.02 -13.65 -35.59
C MET A 68 2.80 -15.17 -35.58
N GLU A 69 3.86 -15.97 -35.68
CA GLU A 69 3.77 -17.43 -35.63
C GLU A 69 3.34 -17.93 -34.24
N ILE A 70 3.91 -17.35 -33.18
CA ILE A 70 3.53 -17.68 -31.80
C ILE A 70 2.06 -17.35 -31.54
N LEU A 71 1.61 -16.15 -31.91
CA LEU A 71 0.23 -15.73 -31.72
C LEU A 71 -0.78 -16.57 -32.52
N LYS A 72 -0.42 -17.01 -33.74
CA LYS A 72 -1.23 -17.96 -34.52
C LYS A 72 -1.34 -19.32 -33.84
N GLY A 73 -0.26 -19.80 -33.23
CA GLY A 73 -0.24 -21.05 -32.47
C GLY A 73 -1.12 -20.98 -31.21
N GLU A 74 -1.07 -19.87 -30.47
CA GLU A 74 -1.90 -19.63 -29.28
C GLU A 74 -3.40 -19.49 -29.63
N GLY A 75 -3.73 -18.89 -30.77
CA GLY A 75 -5.11 -18.80 -31.25
C GLY A 75 -5.69 -20.13 -31.78
N ALA A 76 -4.84 -21.01 -32.31
CA ALA A 76 -5.25 -22.33 -32.80
C ALA A 76 -5.49 -23.34 -31.67
N SER A 77 -4.75 -23.24 -30.56
CA SER A 77 -4.96 -24.11 -29.38
C SER A 77 -6.18 -23.69 -28.55
N ALA A 78 -6.58 -22.42 -28.57
CA ALA A 78 -7.80 -21.95 -27.91
C ALA A 78 -9.10 -22.35 -28.64
N GLY A 79 -9.02 -22.75 -29.91
CA GLY A 79 -10.17 -23.15 -30.74
C GLY A 79 -10.33 -24.66 -30.97
N ALA A 80 -9.48 -25.50 -30.35
CA ALA A 80 -9.48 -26.95 -30.58
C ALA A 80 -10.20 -27.78 -29.50
N ASP A 81 -10.79 -27.14 -28.49
CA ASP A 81 -11.46 -27.80 -27.35
C ASP A 81 -13.01 -27.70 -27.39
N GLU A 82 -13.59 -27.25 -28.51
CA GLU A 82 -15.03 -27.35 -28.78
C GLU A 82 -15.32 -28.59 -29.61
N GLY A 83 -15.31 -29.76 -28.96
CA GLY A 83 -15.53 -31.02 -29.66
C GLY A 83 -15.65 -32.25 -28.78
N THR A 84 -16.33 -32.20 -27.64
CA THR A 84 -16.88 -33.41 -27.01
C THR A 84 -18.17 -33.09 -26.27
N GLU A 85 -19.31 -33.40 -26.89
CA GLU A 85 -20.62 -33.41 -26.24
C GLU A 85 -20.80 -34.65 -25.35
N ALA A 86 -21.51 -34.43 -24.24
CA ALA A 86 -22.38 -35.33 -23.49
C ALA A 86 -21.77 -36.29 -22.43
N ASN A 87 -21.84 -35.90 -21.15
CA ASN A 87 -22.92 -36.27 -20.21
C ASN A 87 -22.50 -36.11 -18.74
N GLY A 88 -23.39 -35.55 -17.90
CA GLY A 88 -23.36 -35.77 -16.45
C GLY A 88 -23.41 -34.49 -15.62
N ALA A 89 -24.53 -34.28 -14.94
CA ALA A 89 -24.69 -33.29 -13.89
C ALA A 89 -23.89 -33.67 -12.63
N ASP A 90 -23.15 -32.73 -12.04
CA ASP A 90 -23.08 -32.55 -10.58
C ASP A 90 -22.36 -31.25 -10.20
N ASP A 91 -22.69 -30.75 -9.01
CA ASP A 91 -22.27 -29.49 -8.40
C ASP A 91 -20.77 -29.38 -8.11
N GLY A 92 -20.19 -28.18 -8.25
CA GLY A 92 -18.85 -27.89 -7.74
C GLY A 92 -18.26 -26.58 -8.24
N ALA A 93 -18.36 -25.53 -7.44
CA ALA A 93 -17.66 -24.26 -7.65
C ALA A 93 -16.15 -24.46 -7.50
N ASP A 94 -15.40 -24.38 -8.60
CA ASP A 94 -13.94 -24.25 -8.56
C ASP A 94 -13.44 -23.29 -9.65
N GLY A 95 -12.45 -22.48 -9.26
CA GLY A 95 -12.03 -21.26 -9.94
C GLY A 95 -11.66 -21.42 -11.42
N ALA A 96 -12.49 -20.84 -12.28
CA ALA A 96 -12.12 -20.57 -13.66
C ALA A 96 -10.99 -19.53 -13.68
N ALA A 97 -9.77 -19.96 -14.05
CA ALA A 97 -8.68 -19.06 -14.36
C ALA A 97 -9.14 -18.05 -15.45
N PRO A 98 -8.79 -16.75 -15.34
CA PRO A 98 -9.22 -15.76 -16.31
C PRO A 98 -8.74 -16.16 -17.71
N ARG A 99 -9.69 -16.28 -18.66
CA ARG A 99 -9.41 -16.46 -20.09
C ARG A 99 -8.41 -15.38 -20.52
N ALA A 100 -7.19 -15.78 -20.88
CA ALA A 100 -6.18 -14.88 -21.38
C ALA A 100 -6.70 -14.21 -22.66
N GLU A 101 -6.89 -12.90 -22.64
CA GLU A 101 -7.28 -12.14 -23.82
C GLU A 101 -6.29 -12.39 -24.97
N PRO A 102 -6.76 -12.46 -26.23
CA PRO A 102 -5.89 -12.66 -27.38
C PRO A 102 -4.86 -11.52 -27.45
N ARG A 103 -3.59 -11.87 -27.28
CA ARG A 103 -2.48 -10.92 -27.34
C ARG A 103 -2.39 -10.33 -28.74
N THR A 104 -2.49 -9.02 -28.86
CA THR A 104 -2.29 -8.34 -30.14
C THR A 104 -0.80 -8.33 -30.53
N PRO A 105 -0.47 -8.45 -31.83
CA PRO A 105 0.92 -8.36 -32.30
C PRO A 105 1.45 -6.93 -32.10
N LEU A 106 2.53 -6.78 -31.32
CA LEU A 106 3.06 -5.47 -30.94
C LEU A 106 4.22 -5.03 -31.83
N LEU A 107 5.14 -5.94 -32.18
CA LEU A 107 6.29 -5.62 -33.03
C LEU A 107 5.84 -5.38 -34.47
N ASN A 108 4.94 -6.22 -34.99
CA ASN A 108 4.49 -6.05 -36.38
C ASN A 108 3.65 -4.77 -36.60
N ALA A 109 3.10 -4.19 -35.55
CA ALA A 109 2.32 -2.95 -35.61
C ALA A 109 3.19 -1.67 -35.66
N LEU A 110 4.49 -1.78 -35.35
CA LEU A 110 5.39 -0.63 -35.25
C LEU A 110 6.58 -0.78 -36.21
N PRO A 111 7.04 0.32 -36.83
CA PRO A 111 8.35 0.32 -37.47
C PRO A 111 9.44 0.17 -36.39
N PHE A 112 10.62 -0.35 -36.75
CA PHE A 112 11.73 -0.56 -35.81
C PHE A 112 12.03 0.66 -34.94
N ARG A 113 12.08 1.85 -35.55
CA ARG A 113 12.31 3.11 -34.83
C ARG A 113 11.22 3.41 -33.79
N GLY A 114 9.97 3.03 -34.06
CA GLY A 114 8.87 3.11 -33.09
C GLY A 114 9.09 2.11 -31.95
N ALA A 115 9.35 0.85 -32.29
CA ALA A 115 9.55 -0.22 -31.32
C ALA A 115 10.71 0.05 -30.34
N VAL A 116 11.85 0.57 -30.80
CA VAL A 116 12.97 0.91 -29.90
C VAL A 116 12.72 2.15 -29.03
N ASN A 117 11.59 2.83 -29.19
CA ASN A 117 11.19 3.95 -28.33
C ASN A 117 9.92 3.63 -27.51
N ASP A 118 9.50 2.37 -27.51
CA ASP A 118 8.39 1.84 -26.73
C ASP A 118 8.92 0.74 -25.81
N ASP A 119 8.73 0.90 -24.51
CA ASP A 119 9.29 -0.04 -23.51
C ASP A 119 8.65 -1.44 -23.59
N ARG A 120 7.38 -1.55 -23.98
CA ARG A 120 6.69 -2.84 -24.16
C ARG A 120 7.15 -3.53 -25.43
N ALA A 121 7.34 -2.77 -26.51
CA ALA A 121 7.88 -3.33 -27.75
C ALA A 121 9.34 -3.78 -27.58
N ILE A 122 10.14 -3.08 -26.77
CA ILE A 122 11.50 -3.53 -26.43
C ILE A 122 11.46 -4.86 -25.66
N GLU A 123 10.65 -4.96 -24.60
CA GLU A 123 10.50 -6.19 -23.82
C GLU A 123 10.06 -7.36 -24.71
N ARG A 124 9.02 -7.16 -25.52
CA ARG A 124 8.54 -8.15 -26.50
C ARG A 124 9.63 -8.52 -27.52
N GLY A 125 10.39 -7.56 -28.02
CA GLY A 125 11.49 -7.80 -28.95
C GLY A 125 12.58 -8.71 -28.36
N LEU A 126 12.89 -8.53 -27.08
CA LEU A 126 13.86 -9.37 -26.37
C LEU A 126 13.32 -10.79 -26.12
N GLU A 127 12.03 -10.93 -25.76
CA GLU A 127 11.35 -12.23 -25.66
C GLU A 127 11.38 -12.98 -27.00
N MET A 128 10.97 -12.31 -28.08
CA MET A 128 10.95 -12.90 -29.42
C MET A 128 12.35 -13.27 -29.90
N PHE A 129 13.36 -12.48 -29.54
CA PHE A 129 14.75 -12.83 -29.86
C PHE A 129 15.17 -14.14 -29.18
N ASP A 130 14.83 -14.33 -27.91
CA ASP A 130 15.16 -15.57 -27.20
C ASP A 130 14.45 -16.79 -27.79
N VAL A 131 13.19 -16.65 -28.19
CA VAL A 131 12.44 -17.72 -28.87
C VAL A 131 13.04 -18.01 -30.24
N ALA A 132 13.30 -16.97 -31.04
CA ALA A 132 13.87 -17.09 -32.38
C ALA A 132 15.29 -17.69 -32.37
N TRP A 133 16.10 -17.35 -31.37
CA TRP A 133 17.44 -17.89 -31.22
C TRP A 133 17.43 -19.35 -30.77
N ARG A 134 16.56 -19.72 -29.82
CA ARG A 134 16.40 -21.10 -29.35
C ARG A 134 15.82 -22.04 -30.42
N SER A 135 14.84 -21.57 -31.19
CA SER A 135 14.23 -22.33 -32.29
C SER A 135 15.13 -22.45 -33.52
N GLY A 136 16.20 -21.65 -33.59
CA GLY A 136 17.13 -21.65 -34.72
C GLY A 136 16.71 -20.74 -35.88
N ALA A 137 15.57 -20.05 -35.77
CA ALA A 137 15.12 -19.04 -36.75
C ALA A 137 16.14 -17.90 -36.92
N ILE A 138 16.89 -17.56 -35.86
CA ILE A 138 18.04 -16.65 -35.91
C ILE A 138 19.35 -17.42 -35.68
N ALA A 139 20.31 -17.21 -36.57
CA ALA A 139 21.67 -17.72 -36.48
C ALA A 139 22.66 -16.58 -36.23
N LEU A 140 23.39 -16.64 -35.11
CA LEU A 140 24.46 -15.69 -34.80
C LEU A 140 25.81 -16.36 -35.03
N ARG A 141 26.74 -15.68 -35.72
CA ARG A 141 28.11 -16.18 -35.95
C ARG A 141 29.12 -15.44 -35.07
N ALA A 142 30.07 -16.18 -34.52
CA ALA A 142 31.23 -15.62 -33.83
C ALA A 142 32.32 -15.18 -34.85
N SER A 143 33.39 -14.54 -34.35
CA SER A 143 34.52 -14.08 -35.17
C SER A 143 35.25 -15.19 -35.92
N ASN A 144 35.19 -16.43 -35.42
CA ASN A 144 35.74 -17.62 -36.05
C ASN A 144 34.79 -18.29 -37.06
N GLY A 145 33.66 -17.65 -37.38
CA GLY A 145 32.65 -18.15 -38.32
C GLY A 145 31.72 -19.23 -37.75
N LYS A 146 31.97 -19.75 -36.54
CA LYS A 146 31.11 -20.75 -35.89
C LYS A 146 29.82 -20.13 -35.38
N LEU A 147 28.75 -20.92 -35.36
CA LEU A 147 27.48 -20.51 -34.77
C LEU A 147 27.58 -20.38 -33.25
N ILE A 148 26.93 -19.36 -32.70
CA ILE A 148 26.82 -19.15 -31.26
C ILE A 148 25.55 -19.87 -30.79
N PRO A 149 25.67 -20.94 -29.98
CA PRO A 149 24.50 -21.67 -29.49
C PRO A 149 23.74 -20.86 -28.44
N PRO A 150 22.41 -21.07 -28.30
CA PRO A 150 21.62 -20.53 -27.20
C PRO A 150 22.27 -20.89 -25.86
N GLY A 151 22.45 -19.91 -24.98
CA GLY A 151 23.15 -20.08 -23.68
C GLY A 151 24.61 -19.61 -23.66
N ARG A 152 25.22 -19.31 -24.83
CA ARG A 152 26.53 -18.63 -24.90
C ARG A 152 26.42 -17.12 -25.09
N GLY A 153 25.64 -16.46 -24.23
CA GLY A 153 25.34 -15.03 -24.30
C GLY A 153 26.56 -14.10 -24.19
N LYS A 154 27.64 -14.55 -23.55
CA LYS A 154 28.90 -13.80 -23.38
C LYS A 154 29.77 -13.71 -24.64
N VAL A 155 29.48 -14.48 -25.69
CA VAL A 155 30.29 -14.48 -26.92
C VAL A 155 30.00 -13.23 -27.75
N ILE A 156 31.06 -12.56 -28.20
CA ILE A 156 30.96 -11.36 -29.02
C ILE A 156 30.42 -11.70 -30.41
N VAL A 157 29.37 -10.98 -30.82
CA VAL A 157 28.81 -11.03 -32.17
C VAL A 157 29.52 -9.98 -33.02
N PRO A 158 30.29 -10.36 -34.07
CA PRO A 158 31.07 -9.42 -34.87
C PRO A 158 30.25 -8.34 -35.57
N ALA A 159 28.96 -8.61 -35.85
CA ALA A 159 28.05 -7.67 -36.50
C ALA A 159 27.85 -6.39 -35.66
N CYS A 160 27.64 -6.53 -34.35
CA CYS A 160 27.46 -5.40 -33.43
C CYS A 160 28.72 -5.06 -32.60
N GLY A 161 29.70 -5.97 -32.54
CA GLY A 161 30.91 -5.80 -31.73
C GLY A 161 30.69 -5.94 -30.22
N GLN A 162 29.54 -6.45 -29.79
CA GLN A 162 29.17 -6.67 -28.40
C GLN A 162 28.73 -8.12 -28.17
N SER A 163 28.73 -8.57 -26.92
CA SER A 163 28.10 -9.85 -26.55
C SER A 163 26.57 -9.73 -26.57
N ILE A 164 25.88 -10.86 -26.67
CA ILE A 164 24.42 -10.88 -26.66
C ILE A 164 23.89 -10.35 -25.32
N ASP A 165 24.55 -10.71 -24.21
CA ASP A 165 24.19 -10.20 -22.88
C ASP A 165 24.30 -8.67 -22.81
N GLN A 166 25.35 -8.08 -23.40
CA GLN A 166 25.51 -6.63 -23.46
C GLN A 166 24.42 -5.95 -24.30
N VAL A 167 24.04 -6.56 -25.44
CA VAL A 167 22.95 -6.05 -26.27
C VAL A 167 21.62 -6.10 -25.50
N LYS A 168 21.33 -7.21 -24.80
CA LYS A 168 20.13 -7.32 -23.96
C LYS A 168 20.11 -6.26 -22.86
N SER A 169 21.19 -6.12 -22.10
CA SER A 169 21.31 -5.09 -21.06
C SER A 169 21.13 -3.68 -21.61
N TYR A 170 21.63 -3.38 -22.81
CA TYR A 170 21.41 -2.09 -23.45
C TYR A 170 19.91 -1.80 -23.70
N PHE A 171 19.17 -2.78 -24.21
CA PHE A 171 17.74 -2.60 -24.49
C PHE A 171 16.90 -2.59 -23.20
N VAL A 172 17.27 -3.37 -22.17
CA VAL A 172 16.67 -3.28 -20.83
C VAL A 172 16.90 -1.89 -20.23
N ASP A 173 18.13 -1.37 -20.28
CA ASP A 173 18.45 0.00 -19.83
C ASP A 173 17.63 1.05 -20.58
N ARG A 174 17.51 0.89 -21.90
CA ARG A 174 16.72 1.79 -22.74
C ARG A 174 15.23 1.77 -22.37
N ALA A 175 14.65 0.59 -22.17
CA ALA A 175 13.26 0.45 -21.73
C ALA A 175 13.05 1.10 -20.35
N ALA A 176 13.96 0.88 -19.41
CA ALA A 176 13.90 1.49 -18.09
C ALA A 176 13.98 3.03 -18.14
N ARG A 177 14.82 3.62 -19.01
CA ARG A 177 14.86 5.07 -19.21
C ARG A 177 13.54 5.62 -19.74
N ILE A 178 12.89 4.90 -20.65
CA ILE A 178 11.58 5.29 -21.20
C ILE A 178 10.52 5.26 -20.09
N ILE A 179 10.48 4.17 -19.33
CA ILE A 179 9.54 3.95 -18.22
C ILE A 179 9.69 5.02 -17.14
N LEU A 180 10.93 5.26 -16.69
CA LEU A 180 11.24 6.15 -15.56
C LEU A 180 11.51 7.60 -15.98
N ARG A 181 11.14 8.01 -17.20
CA ARG A 181 11.41 9.36 -17.72
C ARG A 181 10.90 10.50 -16.83
N GLN A 182 9.83 10.27 -16.07
CA GLN A 182 9.22 11.25 -15.15
C GLN A 182 9.92 11.29 -13.78
N VAL A 183 10.77 10.30 -13.48
CA VAL A 183 11.49 10.14 -12.22
C VAL A 183 12.97 9.81 -12.47
N PRO A 184 13.74 10.69 -13.16
CA PRO A 184 15.10 10.39 -13.61
C PRO A 184 16.07 10.07 -12.45
N LYS A 185 15.88 10.69 -11.28
CA LYS A 185 16.68 10.40 -10.07
C LYS A 185 16.50 8.96 -9.56
N VAL A 186 15.35 8.36 -9.80
CA VAL A 186 15.09 6.96 -9.46
C VAL A 186 15.84 6.07 -10.43
N TYR A 187 15.76 6.37 -11.73
CA TYR A 187 16.52 5.67 -12.76
C TYR A 187 18.03 5.67 -12.45
N GLU A 188 18.63 6.82 -12.13
CA GLU A 188 20.05 6.92 -11.78
C GLU A 188 20.47 5.97 -10.64
N ARG A 189 19.56 5.69 -9.71
CA ARG A 189 19.81 4.83 -8.55
C ARG A 189 19.56 3.35 -8.83
N VAL A 190 18.62 3.00 -9.71
CA VAL A 190 18.33 1.60 -10.07
C VAL A 190 19.13 1.12 -11.27
N ALA A 191 19.65 2.02 -12.12
CA ALA A 191 20.36 1.69 -13.35
C ALA A 191 21.47 0.63 -13.18
N PRO A 192 22.29 0.65 -12.10
CA PRO A 192 23.31 -0.37 -11.90
C PRO A 192 22.75 -1.80 -11.68
N GLU A 193 21.49 -1.91 -11.29
CA GLU A 193 20.83 -3.18 -10.96
C GLU A 193 20.00 -3.74 -12.11
N LEU A 194 19.83 -2.97 -13.20
CA LEU A 194 19.04 -3.34 -14.37
C LEU A 194 19.79 -4.36 -15.24
N THR A 195 19.73 -5.61 -14.84
CA THR A 195 20.39 -6.72 -15.55
C THR A 195 19.40 -7.70 -16.18
N ASP A 196 18.14 -7.65 -15.77
CA ASP A 196 17.10 -8.63 -16.15
C ASP A 196 15.82 -7.94 -16.64
N LEU A 197 15.14 -8.60 -17.58
CA LEU A 197 13.82 -8.24 -18.10
C LEU A 197 12.73 -8.28 -17.02
N THR A 198 12.88 -9.17 -16.04
CA THR A 198 11.88 -9.40 -14.97
C THR A 198 11.60 -8.15 -14.13
N ILE A 199 12.51 -7.16 -14.12
CA ILE A 199 12.32 -5.91 -13.38
C ILE A 199 11.43 -4.90 -14.11
N LEU A 200 11.26 -5.00 -15.44
CA LEU A 200 10.54 -4.01 -16.24
C LEU A 200 9.08 -3.83 -15.81
N PRO A 201 8.29 -4.89 -15.50
CA PRO A 201 6.95 -4.72 -14.94
C PRO A 201 6.93 -3.90 -13.64
N ARG A 202 7.89 -4.14 -12.74
CA ARG A 202 8.03 -3.37 -11.49
C ARG A 202 8.37 -1.91 -11.76
N LEU A 203 9.29 -1.65 -12.69
CA LEU A 203 9.62 -0.28 -13.11
C LEU A 203 8.42 0.44 -13.70
N ARG A 204 7.56 -0.24 -14.47
CA ARG A 204 6.34 0.39 -15.03
C ARG A 204 5.38 0.85 -13.94
N ARG A 205 5.21 0.05 -12.89
CA ARG A 205 4.44 0.47 -11.71
C ARG A 205 5.04 1.74 -11.12
N ILE A 206 6.36 1.76 -10.91
CA ILE A 206 7.10 2.93 -10.38
C ILE A 206 6.98 4.16 -11.30
N GLY A 207 7.12 3.96 -12.62
CA GLY A 207 7.00 5.03 -13.62
C GLY A 207 5.59 5.61 -13.71
N GLY A 208 4.56 4.85 -13.33
CA GLY A 208 3.18 5.33 -13.20
C GLY A 208 2.89 6.12 -11.93
N MET A 209 3.80 6.13 -10.95
CA MET A 209 3.61 6.83 -9.69
C MET A 209 3.81 8.34 -9.84
N LYS A 210 3.15 9.11 -8.97
CA LYS A 210 3.44 10.54 -8.85
C LYS A 210 4.88 10.72 -8.33
N PRO A 211 5.73 11.56 -8.96
CA PRO A 211 7.11 11.76 -8.53
C PRO A 211 7.26 12.15 -7.05
N ALA A 212 6.30 12.91 -6.52
CA ALA A 212 6.27 13.31 -5.11
C ALA A 212 6.13 12.11 -4.16
N VAL A 213 5.30 11.12 -4.51
CA VAL A 213 5.14 9.89 -3.71
C VAL A 213 6.45 9.12 -3.70
N VAL A 214 7.03 8.89 -4.88
CA VAL A 214 8.29 8.15 -5.02
C VAL A 214 9.41 8.78 -4.20
N ASN A 215 9.52 10.12 -4.23
CA ASN A 215 10.53 10.84 -3.46
C ASN A 215 10.33 10.66 -1.94
N GLU A 216 9.10 10.70 -1.44
CA GLU A 216 8.84 10.54 -0.01
C GLU A 216 9.04 9.09 0.45
N VAL A 217 8.62 8.09 -0.34
CA VAL A 217 8.94 6.67 -0.07
C VAL A 217 10.45 6.49 0.00
N VAL A 218 11.18 6.87 -1.04
CA VAL A 218 12.65 6.71 -1.10
C VAL A 218 13.36 7.44 0.04
N ARG A 219 12.90 8.64 0.43
CA ARG A 219 13.45 9.37 1.59
C ARG A 219 13.18 8.67 2.90
N GLY A 220 12.02 8.04 3.07
CA GLY A 220 11.67 7.30 4.28
C GLY A 220 12.52 6.04 4.49
N PHE A 221 13.12 5.51 3.42
CA PHE A 221 14.08 4.41 3.46
C PHE A 221 15.54 4.89 3.32
N ASP A 222 15.87 6.05 3.89
CA ASP A 222 17.22 6.63 3.89
C ASP A 222 17.87 6.76 2.50
N GLY A 223 17.05 6.89 1.45
CA GLY A 223 17.50 6.97 0.07
C GLY A 223 17.79 5.62 -0.61
N ASN A 224 17.61 4.49 0.08
CA ASN A 224 17.79 3.16 -0.47
C ASN A 224 16.63 2.78 -1.40
N VAL A 225 16.78 3.08 -2.70
CA VAL A 225 15.74 2.85 -3.71
C VAL A 225 15.42 1.38 -3.91
N ARG A 226 16.44 0.52 -3.83
CA ARG A 226 16.28 -0.93 -4.00
C ARG A 226 15.33 -1.48 -2.95
N ARG A 227 15.62 -1.21 -1.68
CA ARG A 227 14.76 -1.60 -0.56
C ARG A 227 13.40 -0.91 -0.64
N ALA A 228 13.34 0.37 -1.01
CA ALA A 228 12.10 1.14 -1.00
C ALA A 228 11.10 0.74 -2.10
N LEU A 229 11.60 0.40 -3.30
CA LEU A 229 10.77 0.30 -4.50
C LEU A 229 10.95 -0.99 -5.27
N ILE A 230 12.06 -1.74 -5.13
CA ILE A 230 12.32 -2.94 -5.94
C ILE A 230 12.04 -4.21 -5.15
N GLU A 231 12.54 -4.31 -3.92
CA GLU A 231 12.46 -5.53 -3.10
C GLU A 231 11.17 -5.64 -2.28
N VAL A 232 10.36 -4.57 -2.22
CA VAL A 232 9.12 -4.55 -1.44
C VAL A 232 8.00 -5.29 -2.15
N ASP A 233 7.24 -6.08 -1.42
CA ASP A 233 6.08 -6.78 -1.96
C ASP A 233 5.03 -5.81 -2.53
N ASP A 234 4.37 -6.24 -3.61
CA ASP A 234 3.33 -5.43 -4.26
C ASP A 234 2.18 -5.07 -3.30
N SER A 235 1.84 -5.98 -2.37
CA SER A 235 0.80 -5.77 -1.34
C SER A 235 1.11 -4.62 -0.39
N VAL A 236 2.38 -4.28 -0.21
CA VAL A 236 2.85 -3.19 0.65
C VAL A 236 3.10 -1.93 -0.17
N LEU A 237 3.68 -2.07 -1.37
CA LEU A 237 3.95 -0.93 -2.24
C LEU A 237 2.65 -0.28 -2.72
N ASP A 238 1.66 -1.06 -3.14
CA ASP A 238 0.43 -0.53 -3.75
C ASP A 238 -0.32 0.46 -2.83
N PRO A 239 -0.52 0.17 -1.52
CA PRO A 239 -1.07 1.15 -0.57
C PRO A 239 -0.23 2.42 -0.44
N LEU A 240 1.10 2.29 -0.28
CA LEU A 240 2.02 3.44 -0.15
C LEU A 240 1.96 4.36 -1.38
N VAL A 241 1.70 3.79 -2.55
CA VAL A 241 1.59 4.53 -3.81
C VAL A 241 0.28 5.30 -3.93
N ARG A 242 -0.80 4.75 -3.37
CA ARG A 242 -2.13 5.38 -3.35
C ARG A 242 -2.20 6.54 -2.36
N MET A 243 -1.33 6.56 -1.34
CA MET A 243 -1.26 7.64 -0.36
C MET A 243 -1.06 9.00 -1.02
N ARG A 244 -1.74 10.01 -0.47
CA ARG A 244 -1.51 11.41 -0.87
C ARG A 244 -0.08 11.81 -0.49
N PRO A 245 0.68 12.49 -1.37
CA PRO A 245 2.07 12.85 -1.08
C PRO A 245 2.28 13.60 0.25
N ARG A 246 1.35 14.48 0.61
CA ARG A 246 1.40 15.24 1.88
C ARG A 246 1.20 14.34 3.11
N VAL A 247 0.32 13.35 3.02
CA VAL A 247 0.09 12.37 4.09
C VAL A 247 1.31 11.46 4.23
N LEU A 248 1.88 11.00 3.11
CA LEU A 248 3.10 10.19 3.13
C LEU A 248 4.31 10.97 3.70
N ARG A 249 4.43 12.25 3.37
CA ARG A 249 5.43 13.14 3.98
C ARG A 249 5.22 13.26 5.48
N ALA A 250 3.98 13.46 5.93
CA ALA A 250 3.65 13.53 7.35
C ALA A 250 3.99 12.21 8.06
N LEU A 251 3.70 11.05 7.46
CA LEU A 251 4.10 9.74 7.99
C LEU A 251 5.62 9.65 8.16
N ARG A 252 6.38 10.05 7.14
CA ARG A 252 7.85 10.07 7.20
C ARG A 252 8.38 10.97 8.31
N GLU A 253 7.82 12.16 8.45
CA GLU A 253 8.25 13.12 9.48
C GLU A 253 7.84 12.67 10.90
N SER A 254 6.64 12.10 11.05
CA SER A 254 6.12 11.59 12.33
C SER A 254 6.84 10.34 12.83
N LEU A 255 7.11 9.37 11.94
CA LEU A 255 7.75 8.11 12.30
C LEU A 255 9.27 8.21 12.29
N ALA A 256 9.86 9.10 11.48
CA ALA A 256 11.29 9.29 11.35
C ALA A 256 12.04 7.96 11.13
N LYS A 257 12.86 7.54 12.10
CA LYS A 257 13.64 6.28 12.05
C LYS A 257 12.76 5.03 12.03
N ASP A 258 11.51 5.15 12.48
CA ASP A 258 10.55 4.05 12.53
C ASP A 258 9.76 3.93 11.22
N PHE A 259 9.91 4.84 10.26
CA PHE A 259 9.21 4.77 8.97
C PHE A 259 9.42 3.44 8.21
N PRO A 260 10.62 2.82 8.20
CA PRO A 260 10.81 1.53 7.57
C PRO A 260 9.97 0.39 8.16
N SER A 261 9.45 0.51 9.40
CA SER A 261 8.55 -0.47 10.00
C SER A 261 7.22 -0.61 9.25
N LEU A 262 6.86 0.37 8.41
CA LEU A 262 5.71 0.26 7.51
C LEU A 262 5.79 -0.95 6.57
N LEU A 263 6.99 -1.46 6.27
CA LEU A 263 7.13 -2.68 5.44
C LEU A 263 6.74 -3.96 6.16
N GLU A 264 6.74 -3.94 7.49
CA GLU A 264 6.44 -5.09 8.35
C GLU A 264 4.96 -5.09 8.77
N MET A 265 4.22 -4.02 8.44
CA MET A 265 2.81 -3.91 8.74
C MET A 265 1.96 -4.77 7.82
N ASP A 266 0.81 -5.18 8.34
CA ASP A 266 -0.18 -5.89 7.56
C ASP A 266 -0.66 -5.03 6.36
N PRO A 267 -0.73 -5.60 5.15
CA PRO A 267 -1.18 -4.87 3.95
C PRO A 267 -2.55 -4.20 4.11
N SER A 268 -3.49 -4.80 4.84
CA SER A 268 -4.81 -4.19 5.07
C SER A 268 -4.73 -2.94 5.95
N PHE A 269 -3.77 -2.91 6.89
CA PHE A 269 -3.51 -1.74 7.72
C PHE A 269 -2.90 -0.59 6.90
N LEU A 270 -1.98 -0.89 5.99
CA LEU A 270 -1.43 0.11 5.07
C LEU A 270 -2.48 0.67 4.12
N GLU A 271 -3.41 -0.18 3.64
CA GLU A 271 -4.53 0.27 2.81
C GLU A 271 -5.48 1.18 3.62
N ALA A 272 -5.71 0.86 4.89
CA ALA A 272 -6.45 1.76 5.79
C ALA A 272 -5.73 3.10 5.94
N ILE A 273 -4.40 3.15 6.11
CA ILE A 273 -3.64 4.42 6.15
C ILE A 273 -3.81 5.21 4.85
N ALA A 274 -3.77 4.50 3.71
CA ALA A 274 -3.88 5.12 2.40
C ALA A 274 -5.25 5.74 2.13
N THR A 275 -6.31 5.18 2.72
CA THR A 275 -7.70 5.56 2.44
C THR A 275 -8.31 6.43 3.55
N ALA A 276 -7.93 6.22 4.81
CA ALA A 276 -8.53 6.87 5.97
C ALA A 276 -8.03 8.32 6.13
N PHE A 277 -6.71 8.54 6.12
CA PHE A 277 -6.16 9.88 6.35
C PHE A 277 -6.22 10.73 5.09
N THR A 278 -6.87 11.88 5.23
CA THR A 278 -7.11 12.79 4.10
C THR A 278 -6.29 14.06 4.17
N ILE A 279 -5.77 14.41 5.35
CA ILE A 279 -4.96 15.60 5.63
C ILE A 279 -3.70 15.21 6.44
N PRO A 280 -2.56 15.89 6.24
CA PRO A 280 -1.31 15.57 6.93
C PRO A 280 -1.37 15.77 8.46
N GLU A 281 -2.21 16.69 8.95
CA GLU A 281 -2.32 17.00 10.37
C GLU A 281 -2.80 15.80 11.19
N GLN A 282 -3.71 14.97 10.68
CA GLN A 282 -4.13 13.73 11.36
C GLN A 282 -2.94 12.82 11.68
N VAL A 283 -2.00 12.69 10.74
CA VAL A 283 -0.79 11.88 10.90
C VAL A 283 0.23 12.53 11.83
N HIS A 284 0.39 13.84 11.76
CA HIS A 284 1.26 14.56 12.70
C HIS A 284 0.74 14.50 14.13
N ASP A 285 -0.57 14.63 14.30
CA ASP A 285 -1.22 14.66 15.60
C ASP A 285 -1.19 13.27 16.27
N LEU A 286 -1.29 12.19 15.49
CA LEU A 286 -1.02 10.82 15.97
C LEU A 286 0.48 10.59 16.24
N GLY A 287 1.36 11.04 15.36
CA GLY A 287 2.80 10.84 15.52
C GLY A 287 3.17 9.36 15.58
N LYS A 288 3.95 8.97 16.59
CA LYS A 288 4.37 7.57 16.81
C LYS A 288 3.26 6.68 17.38
N SER A 289 2.24 7.27 18.02
CA SER A 289 1.09 6.53 18.56
C SER A 289 0.31 5.80 17.46
N LEU A 290 0.47 6.21 16.20
CA LEU A 290 0.00 5.47 15.03
C LEU A 290 0.44 4.00 15.01
N LEU A 291 1.66 3.71 15.49
CA LEU A 291 2.23 2.36 15.52
C LEU A 291 1.56 1.46 16.59
N LEU A 292 0.82 2.05 17.54
CA LEU A 292 0.10 1.33 18.60
C LEU A 292 -1.30 0.88 18.15
N VAL A 293 -1.80 1.43 17.04
CA VAL A 293 -3.14 1.12 16.52
C VAL A 293 -3.14 -0.30 15.95
N GLN A 294 -3.93 -1.19 16.56
CA GLN A 294 -3.86 -2.63 16.28
C GLN A 294 -4.69 -3.09 15.08
N SER A 295 -5.60 -2.26 14.55
CA SER A 295 -6.54 -2.70 13.51
C SER A 295 -6.86 -1.63 12.46
N PRO A 296 -7.18 -2.03 11.21
CA PRO A 296 -7.68 -1.14 10.17
C PRO A 296 -8.91 -0.33 10.59
N ASP A 297 -9.88 -0.97 11.26
CA ASP A 297 -11.10 -0.31 11.72
C ASP A 297 -10.81 0.79 12.74
N ALA A 298 -9.85 0.57 13.64
CA ALA A 298 -9.44 1.57 14.62
C ALA A 298 -8.83 2.79 13.94
N LEU A 299 -8.08 2.57 12.87
CA LEU A 299 -7.55 3.65 12.06
C LEU A 299 -8.64 4.48 11.37
N HIS A 300 -9.65 3.80 10.81
CA HIS A 300 -10.82 4.47 10.22
C HIS A 300 -11.61 5.28 11.25
N ALA A 301 -11.79 4.74 12.46
CA ALA A 301 -12.42 5.45 13.56
C ALA A 301 -11.66 6.75 13.89
N LEU A 302 -10.34 6.69 14.06
CA LEU A 302 -9.49 7.86 14.31
C LEU A 302 -9.56 8.89 13.18
N ALA A 303 -9.51 8.42 11.93
CA ALA A 303 -9.60 9.30 10.77
C ALA A 303 -10.97 9.96 10.61
N GLY A 304 -12.01 9.38 11.20
CA GLY A 304 -13.37 9.92 11.25
C GLY A 304 -13.59 11.01 12.29
N TRP A 305 -12.61 11.30 13.15
CA TRP A 305 -12.68 12.39 14.12
C TRP A 305 -12.63 13.75 13.44
N ASP A 306 -13.16 14.79 14.09
CA ASP A 306 -13.32 16.08 13.42
C ASP A 306 -12.02 16.79 13.11
N ARG A 307 -12.13 17.58 12.04
CA ARG A 307 -11.13 18.51 11.55
C ARG A 307 -11.79 19.87 11.37
N HIS A 308 -11.08 20.91 11.75
CA HIS A 308 -11.55 22.28 11.63
C HIS A 308 -10.53 23.06 10.84
N ASP A 309 -11.02 23.72 9.80
CA ASP A 309 -10.22 24.63 9.01
C ASP A 309 -9.84 25.84 9.87
N ILE A 310 -8.55 26.09 10.02
CA ILE A 310 -8.00 27.22 10.77
C ILE A 310 -7.14 28.11 9.86
N THR A 311 -7.26 27.95 8.55
CA THR A 311 -6.41 28.62 7.55
C THR A 311 -6.46 30.14 7.69
N GLU A 312 -7.65 30.71 7.84
CA GLU A 312 -7.83 32.16 8.02
C GLU A 312 -7.11 32.66 9.27
N LYS A 313 -7.36 32.02 10.41
CA LYS A 313 -6.70 32.36 11.68
C LYS A 313 -5.17 32.25 11.60
N VAL A 314 -4.66 31.20 10.95
CA VAL A 314 -3.22 31.01 10.74
C VAL A 314 -2.66 32.09 9.81
N ASN A 315 -3.40 32.48 8.78
CA ASN A 315 -2.99 33.53 7.85
C ASN A 315 -2.98 34.91 8.51
N GLU A 316 -3.97 35.24 9.34
CA GLU A 316 -3.96 36.47 10.15
C GLU A 316 -2.72 36.51 11.07
N ASP A 317 -2.41 35.42 11.77
CA ASP A 317 -1.24 35.34 12.64
C ASP A 317 0.08 35.46 11.86
N ARG A 318 0.13 34.94 10.63
CA ARG A 318 1.29 35.07 9.73
C ARG A 318 1.45 36.50 9.22
N GLU A 319 0.37 37.15 8.84
CA GLU A 319 0.36 38.55 8.40
C GLU A 319 0.84 39.48 9.52
N ARG A 320 0.38 39.26 10.77
CA ARG A 320 0.89 39.98 11.96
C ARG A 320 2.40 39.78 12.18
N ARG A 321 2.97 38.66 11.71
CA ARG A 321 4.41 38.35 11.77
C ARG A 321 5.18 38.76 10.50
N GLY A 322 4.52 39.41 9.53
CA GLY A 322 5.12 39.79 8.25
C GLY A 322 5.45 38.61 7.32
N LEU A 323 4.81 37.45 7.53
CA LEU A 323 4.97 36.25 6.70
C LEU A 323 3.87 36.19 5.64
N GLN A 324 4.20 35.63 4.47
CA GLN A 324 3.21 35.41 3.42
C GLN A 324 2.11 34.44 3.86
N PRO A 325 0.85 34.67 3.43
CA PRO A 325 -0.26 33.77 3.72
C PRO A 325 -0.01 32.40 3.09
N LEU A 326 -0.54 31.37 3.75
CA LEU A 326 -0.54 30.01 3.24
C LEU A 326 -1.58 29.91 2.12
N THR A 327 -1.17 29.26 1.04
CA THR A 327 -2.03 28.93 -0.11
C THR A 327 -2.81 27.64 0.10
N GLU A 328 -2.31 26.77 0.98
CA GLU A 328 -2.92 25.48 1.27
C GLU A 328 -3.70 25.54 2.58
N PRO A 329 -4.83 24.80 2.68
CA PRO A 329 -5.61 24.77 3.90
C PRO A 329 -4.84 24.08 5.03
N VAL A 330 -5.03 24.58 6.24
CA VAL A 330 -4.46 24.06 7.49
C VAL A 330 -5.59 23.72 8.44
N TYR A 331 -5.48 22.55 9.07
CA TYR A 331 -6.51 22.05 9.97
C TYR A 331 -6.00 21.90 11.40
N THR A 332 -6.90 22.06 12.36
CA THR A 332 -6.74 21.46 13.70
C THR A 332 -7.63 20.23 13.79
N THR A 333 -7.15 19.18 14.44
CA THR A 333 -7.88 17.91 14.57
C THR A 333 -8.28 17.66 16.01
N ASP A 334 -9.33 16.87 16.19
CA ASP A 334 -9.72 16.35 17.50
C ASP A 334 -8.67 15.38 18.09
N ILE A 335 -7.87 14.74 17.23
CA ILE A 335 -6.71 13.93 17.65
C ILE A 335 -5.74 14.80 18.45
N ARG A 336 -5.40 16.00 17.94
CA ARG A 336 -4.54 16.96 18.65
C ARG A 336 -5.14 17.39 19.98
N ALA A 337 -6.43 17.74 19.97
CA ALA A 337 -7.13 18.22 21.16
C ALA A 337 -7.13 17.15 22.26
N LEU A 338 -7.51 15.92 21.91
CA LEU A 338 -7.54 14.82 22.87
C LEU A 338 -6.16 14.44 23.36
N ARG A 339 -5.14 14.43 22.49
CA ARG A 339 -3.75 14.18 22.90
C ARG A 339 -3.26 15.21 23.90
N ALA A 340 -3.61 16.49 23.72
CA ALA A 340 -3.27 17.54 24.68
C ALA A 340 -3.96 17.37 26.04
N ILE A 341 -5.16 16.78 26.05
CA ILE A 341 -5.93 16.49 27.26
C ILE A 341 -5.39 15.26 28.01
N LEU A 342 -5.23 14.13 27.29
CA LEU A 342 -4.87 12.85 27.90
C LEU A 342 -3.38 12.72 28.20
N GLY A 343 -2.52 13.50 27.52
CA GLY A 343 -1.08 13.44 27.71
C GLY A 343 -0.55 12.04 27.45
N ASN A 344 0.04 11.42 28.47
CA ASN A 344 0.62 10.08 28.38
C ASN A 344 -0.42 8.97 28.17
N GLU A 345 -1.66 9.17 28.62
CA GLU A 345 -2.74 8.17 28.46
C GLU A 345 -3.23 8.07 27.02
N PHE A 346 -2.86 9.04 26.15
CA PHE A 346 -3.24 9.02 24.74
C PHE A 346 -2.66 7.80 24.01
N ASP A 347 -1.41 7.44 24.30
CA ASP A 347 -0.75 6.28 23.68
C ASP A 347 -1.47 4.99 24.08
N HIS A 348 -1.81 4.87 25.37
CA HIS A 348 -2.57 3.72 25.86
C HIS A 348 -3.95 3.63 25.20
N LEU A 349 -4.65 4.76 25.01
CA LEU A 349 -5.93 4.78 24.27
C LEU A 349 -5.80 4.25 22.83
N MET A 350 -4.67 4.47 22.14
CA MET A 350 -4.49 4.00 20.75
C MET A 350 -4.45 2.48 20.60
N GLU A 351 -4.19 1.75 21.69
CA GLU A 351 -4.19 0.28 21.70
C GLU A 351 -5.62 -0.30 21.70
N PHE A 352 -6.63 0.53 21.96
CA PHE A 352 -8.01 0.08 22.11
C PHE A 352 -8.76 -0.08 20.77
N PRO A 353 -9.85 -0.87 20.77
CA PRO A 353 -10.64 -1.12 19.56
C PRO A 353 -11.33 0.14 19.01
N ALA A 354 -11.64 0.09 17.71
CA ALA A 354 -12.26 1.17 16.95
C ALA A 354 -13.44 1.86 17.63
N ALA A 355 -14.35 1.07 18.20
CA ALA A 355 -15.56 1.63 18.77
C ALA A 355 -15.29 2.48 20.04
N LEU A 356 -14.22 2.22 20.80
CA LEU A 356 -13.87 3.04 21.96
C LEU A 356 -13.28 4.36 21.46
N LEU A 357 -12.45 4.29 20.40
CA LEU A 357 -11.93 5.47 19.72
C LEU A 357 -13.07 6.32 19.16
N GLU A 358 -14.12 5.73 18.58
CA GLU A 358 -15.31 6.48 18.15
C GLU A 358 -16.02 7.18 19.31
N VAL A 359 -16.09 6.55 20.49
CA VAL A 359 -16.66 7.16 21.69
C VAL A 359 -15.84 8.35 22.16
N PHE A 360 -14.52 8.24 22.20
CA PHE A 360 -13.65 9.37 22.50
C PHE A 360 -13.75 10.49 21.46
N GLY A 361 -13.84 10.14 20.17
CA GLY A 361 -14.06 11.10 19.08
C GLY A 361 -15.38 11.87 19.20
N ARG A 362 -16.46 11.23 19.64
CA ARG A 362 -17.72 11.91 19.93
C ARG A 362 -17.63 12.76 21.20
N ALA A 363 -17.03 12.22 22.25
CA ALA A 363 -16.90 12.92 23.54
C ALA A 363 -16.08 14.20 23.40
N ILE A 364 -15.00 14.21 22.63
CA ILE A 364 -14.21 15.42 22.39
C ILE A 364 -14.99 16.47 21.58
N ARG A 365 -15.77 16.04 20.58
CA ARG A 365 -16.69 16.93 19.84
C ARG A 365 -17.69 17.59 20.80
N GLU A 366 -18.41 16.79 21.59
CA GLU A 366 -19.39 17.28 22.57
C GLU A 366 -18.75 18.23 23.58
N THR A 367 -17.56 17.89 24.08
CA THR A 367 -16.81 18.70 25.06
C THR A 367 -16.49 20.09 24.53
N ARG A 368 -16.26 20.23 23.22
CA ARG A 368 -15.95 21.53 22.59
C ARG A 368 -17.17 22.43 22.44
N GLU A 369 -18.37 21.85 22.39
CA GLU A 369 -19.63 22.60 22.34
C GLU A 369 -20.02 23.15 23.71
N LEU A 370 -19.42 22.65 24.79
CA LEU A 370 -19.64 23.14 26.16
C LEU A 370 -18.93 24.46 26.45
N ASP A 371 -19.52 25.25 27.35
CA ASP A 371 -18.89 26.43 27.96
C ASP A 371 -17.65 26.07 28.79
N VAL A 372 -16.84 27.09 29.16
CA VAL A 372 -15.50 26.91 29.76
C VAL A 372 -15.50 26.01 31.00
N ALA A 373 -16.39 26.27 31.98
CA ALA A 373 -16.44 25.51 33.22
C ALA A 373 -16.90 24.04 33.02
N PRO A 374 -18.06 23.76 32.37
CA PRO A 374 -18.49 22.38 32.13
C PRO A 374 -17.55 21.62 31.19
N ARG A 375 -16.88 22.32 30.26
CA ARG A 375 -15.82 21.73 29.44
C ARG A 375 -14.67 21.20 30.28
N GLN A 376 -14.17 21.98 31.25
CA GLN A 376 -13.07 21.54 32.11
C GLN A 376 -13.48 20.32 32.94
N ALA A 377 -14.67 20.32 33.52
CA ALA A 377 -15.18 19.17 34.27
C ALA A 377 -15.26 17.91 33.39
N ARG A 378 -15.72 18.04 32.15
CA ARG A 378 -15.79 16.92 31.20
C ARG A 378 -14.40 16.41 30.81
N ILE A 379 -13.43 17.30 30.62
CA ILE A 379 -12.03 16.96 30.38
C ILE A 379 -11.47 16.14 31.55
N ASP A 380 -11.69 16.60 32.79
CA ASP A 380 -11.20 15.93 33.99
C ASP A 380 -11.84 14.54 34.14
N GLN A 381 -13.13 14.40 33.85
CA GLN A 381 -13.84 13.11 33.84
C GLN A 381 -13.26 12.14 32.80
N MET A 382 -13.00 12.60 31.57
CA MET A 382 -12.41 11.76 30.52
C MET A 382 -11.00 11.29 30.92
N MET A 383 -10.19 12.18 31.49
CA MET A 383 -8.84 11.84 31.97
C MET A 383 -8.90 10.83 33.12
N MET A 384 -9.76 11.05 34.12
CA MET A 384 -9.92 10.13 35.24
C MET A 384 -10.48 8.76 34.80
N PHE A 385 -11.37 8.73 33.82
CA PHE A 385 -11.87 7.48 33.24
C PHE A 385 -10.71 6.65 32.66
N CYS A 386 -9.82 7.28 31.89
CA CYS A 386 -8.64 6.61 31.33
C CYS A 386 -7.73 6.09 32.44
N GLN A 387 -7.33 6.95 33.37
CA GLN A 387 -6.36 6.63 34.42
C GLN A 387 -6.84 5.59 35.43
N ARG A 388 -8.15 5.54 35.70
CA ARG A 388 -8.69 4.70 36.78
C ARG A 388 -9.34 3.42 36.29
N TYR A 389 -9.90 3.39 35.08
CA TYR A 389 -10.80 2.31 34.68
C TYR A 389 -10.39 1.58 33.41
N MET A 390 -9.67 2.20 32.47
CA MET A 390 -9.37 1.54 31.19
C MET A 390 -8.65 0.20 31.35
N ASP A 391 -7.68 0.10 32.27
CA ASP A 391 -6.93 -1.13 32.55
C ASP A 391 -7.80 -2.31 33.02
N TYR A 392 -8.98 -2.03 33.57
CA TYR A 392 -9.90 -3.06 34.07
C TYR A 392 -10.93 -3.49 33.02
N LEU A 393 -11.00 -2.79 31.87
CA LEU A 393 -12.04 -3.00 30.87
C LEU A 393 -11.49 -3.80 29.68
N ASN A 394 -12.07 -4.98 29.46
CA ASN A 394 -11.89 -5.70 28.21
C ASN A 394 -12.98 -5.35 27.18
N ARG A 395 -12.84 -5.87 25.96
CA ARG A 395 -13.78 -5.62 24.85
C ARG A 395 -15.24 -5.88 25.23
N GLU A 396 -15.53 -6.97 25.95
CA GLU A 396 -16.89 -7.33 26.36
C GLU A 396 -17.47 -6.34 27.38
N SER A 397 -16.67 -5.90 28.35
CA SER A 397 -17.06 -4.93 29.37
C SER A 397 -17.36 -3.56 28.77
N VAL A 398 -16.51 -3.09 27.85
CA VAL A 398 -16.73 -1.81 27.17
C VAL A 398 -18.01 -1.86 26.31
N ALA A 399 -18.25 -2.96 25.60
CA ALA A 399 -19.49 -3.15 24.85
C ALA A 399 -20.72 -3.16 25.76
N ALA A 400 -20.63 -3.85 26.90
CA ALA A 400 -21.69 -3.91 27.91
C ALA A 400 -22.04 -2.55 28.52
N LEU A 401 -21.05 -1.65 28.67
CA LEU A 401 -21.25 -0.27 29.12
C LEU A 401 -21.87 0.64 28.05
N PHE A 402 -22.26 0.08 26.89
CA PHE A 402 -22.71 0.80 25.69
C PHE A 402 -21.72 1.84 25.18
N LEU A 403 -20.44 1.67 25.54
CA LEU A 403 -19.33 2.49 25.07
C LEU A 403 -18.74 1.98 23.74
N MET A 404 -19.34 0.97 23.07
CA MET A 404 -18.80 0.50 21.78
C MET A 404 -19.79 0.19 20.64
N ALA A 405 -20.50 -0.93 20.56
CA ALA A 405 -21.09 -1.31 19.26
C ALA A 405 -22.19 -0.35 18.71
N PRO A 406 -22.10 0.12 17.45
CA PRO A 406 -23.17 0.87 16.78
C PRO A 406 -24.51 0.12 16.77
N GLU A 407 -24.47 -1.22 16.71
CA GLU A 407 -25.65 -2.11 16.72
C GLU A 407 -26.39 -2.07 18.07
N ASP A 408 -25.65 -2.02 19.18
CA ASP A 408 -26.22 -1.90 20.52
C ASP A 408 -26.75 -0.48 20.77
N GLN A 409 -26.04 0.54 20.26
CA GLN A 409 -26.50 1.93 20.33
C GLN A 409 -27.65 2.25 19.36
N ALA A 410 -27.80 1.53 18.26
CA ALA A 410 -28.82 1.78 17.24
C ALA A 410 -30.24 1.57 17.79
N ARG A 411 -30.39 0.71 18.80
CA ARG A 411 -31.67 0.43 19.46
C ARG A 411 -32.05 1.50 20.49
N ILE A 412 -31.14 2.41 20.81
CA ILE A 412 -31.31 3.42 21.86
C ILE A 412 -31.39 4.82 21.19
N PRO A 413 -32.47 5.60 21.45
CA PRO A 413 -32.57 6.98 20.98
C PRO A 413 -31.33 7.80 21.37
N LYS A 414 -30.86 8.68 20.48
CA LYS A 414 -29.59 9.42 20.66
C LYS A 414 -29.50 10.13 22.02
N ASN A 415 -30.59 10.73 22.48
CA ASN A 415 -30.68 11.46 23.76
C ASN A 415 -30.65 10.56 25.02
N LEU A 416 -30.80 9.25 24.85
CA LEU A 416 -30.77 8.28 25.96
C LEU A 416 -29.47 7.45 25.97
N ARG A 417 -28.60 7.63 24.99
CA ARG A 417 -27.32 6.91 24.94
C ARG A 417 -26.42 7.34 26.10
N PRO A 418 -25.80 6.39 26.82
CA PRO A 418 -24.86 6.73 27.89
C PRO A 418 -23.66 7.53 27.36
N THR A 419 -23.30 8.61 28.06
CA THR A 419 -22.07 9.37 27.81
C THR A 419 -20.87 8.76 28.55
N ILE A 420 -19.64 9.12 28.16
CA ILE A 420 -18.43 8.72 28.94
C ILE A 420 -18.55 9.17 30.39
N ALA A 421 -19.07 10.37 30.63
CA ALA A 421 -19.23 10.91 31.99
C ALA A 421 -20.24 10.09 32.82
N GLU A 422 -21.37 9.70 32.23
CA GLU A 422 -22.34 8.84 32.90
C GLU A 422 -21.74 7.49 33.26
N VAL A 423 -21.00 6.88 32.32
CA VAL A 423 -20.32 5.61 32.60
C VAL A 423 -19.23 5.78 33.66
N PHE A 424 -18.45 6.85 33.61
CA PHE A 424 -17.48 7.18 34.66
C PHE A 424 -18.14 7.24 36.04
N PHE A 425 -19.23 7.97 36.21
CA PHE A 425 -19.91 8.08 37.51
C PHE A 425 -20.55 6.76 37.95
N ILE A 426 -21.05 5.94 37.01
CA ILE A 426 -21.50 4.58 37.32
C ILE A 426 -20.34 3.75 37.88
N LEU A 427 -19.17 3.75 37.23
CA LEU A 427 -18.00 3.01 37.68
C LEU A 427 -17.43 3.55 39.01
N GLU A 428 -17.44 4.87 39.23
CA GLU A 428 -17.10 5.48 40.53
C GLU A 428 -18.04 5.03 41.63
N GLY A 429 -19.34 5.02 41.36
CA GLY A 429 -20.34 4.52 42.30
C GLY A 429 -20.09 3.07 42.67
N LEU A 430 -19.82 2.21 41.68
CA LEU A 430 -19.46 0.80 41.93
C LEU A 430 -18.15 0.65 42.70
N TRP A 431 -17.16 1.49 42.40
CA TRP A 431 -15.87 1.48 43.10
C TRP A 431 -16.02 1.85 44.59
N GLY A 432 -16.83 2.87 44.89
CA GLY A 432 -17.10 3.32 46.25
C GLY A 432 -18.08 2.43 47.03
N LYS A 433 -18.82 1.55 46.34
CA LYS A 433 -19.86 0.74 46.96
C LYS A 433 -19.30 -0.43 47.78
N PRO A 434 -19.74 -0.61 49.04
CA PRO A 434 -19.31 -1.73 49.87
C PRO A 434 -19.56 -3.09 49.19
N GLY A 435 -18.50 -3.88 49.03
CA GLY A 435 -18.57 -5.24 48.47
C GLY A 435 -18.09 -5.39 47.02
N PHE A 436 -17.91 -4.29 46.27
CA PHE A 436 -17.32 -4.30 44.93
C PHE A 436 -15.84 -3.89 44.99
N GLY A 437 -15.56 -2.57 45.03
CA GLY A 437 -14.21 -2.02 45.18
C GLY A 437 -13.16 -2.58 44.21
N ARG A 438 -11.87 -2.40 44.53
CA ARG A 438 -10.76 -2.79 43.65
C ARG A 438 -10.80 -4.24 43.15
N LYS A 439 -11.08 -5.20 44.04
CA LYS A 439 -11.08 -6.63 43.68
C LYS A 439 -12.15 -6.99 42.64
N PHE A 440 -13.29 -6.29 42.66
CA PHE A 440 -14.32 -6.47 41.65
C PHE A 440 -13.82 -6.02 40.28
N PHE A 441 -13.17 -4.86 40.20
CA PHE A 441 -12.62 -4.36 38.94
C PHE A 441 -11.47 -5.22 38.41
N GLU A 442 -10.58 -5.70 39.29
CA GLU A 442 -9.45 -6.54 38.85
C GLU A 442 -9.89 -7.95 38.40
N ASN A 443 -10.83 -8.58 39.10
CA ASN A 443 -11.11 -10.01 38.92
C ASN A 443 -12.47 -10.32 38.29
N ILE A 444 -13.44 -9.42 38.43
CA ILE A 444 -14.84 -9.70 38.06
C ILE A 444 -15.25 -8.91 36.82
N VAL A 445 -14.95 -7.61 36.74
CA VAL A 445 -15.31 -6.77 35.58
C VAL A 445 -14.85 -7.40 34.25
N PRO A 446 -13.62 -7.93 34.10
CA PRO A 446 -13.18 -8.56 32.87
C PRO A 446 -13.91 -9.86 32.50
N THR A 447 -14.80 -10.39 33.35
CA THR A 447 -15.48 -11.66 33.09
C THR A 447 -16.73 -11.47 32.21
N GLN A 448 -17.00 -12.46 31.35
CA GLN A 448 -18.17 -12.44 30.46
C GLN A 448 -19.50 -12.36 31.23
N ASP A 449 -19.58 -13.00 32.40
CA ASP A 449 -20.77 -12.96 33.26
C ASP A 449 -20.99 -11.58 33.86
N CYS A 450 -19.92 -10.84 34.17
CA CYS A 450 -20.02 -9.46 34.61
C CYS A 450 -20.43 -8.55 33.46
N ALA A 451 -19.85 -8.72 32.26
CA ALA A 451 -20.26 -7.97 31.07
C ALA A 451 -21.77 -8.10 30.79
N LYS A 452 -22.35 -9.31 30.89
CA LYS A 452 -23.81 -9.49 30.77
C LYS A 452 -24.58 -8.72 31.85
N ALA A 453 -24.11 -8.73 33.09
CA ALA A 453 -24.75 -8.02 34.19
C ALA A 453 -24.65 -6.49 34.03
N LEU A 454 -23.49 -5.97 33.64
CA LEU A 454 -23.27 -4.56 33.32
C LEU A 454 -24.19 -4.11 32.19
N ARG A 455 -24.36 -4.92 31.15
CA ARG A 455 -25.29 -4.61 30.05
C ARG A 455 -26.73 -4.43 30.55
N MET A 456 -27.20 -5.32 31.41
CA MET A 456 -28.55 -5.20 31.98
C MET A 456 -28.67 -3.99 32.90
N MET A 457 -27.65 -3.70 33.71
CA MET A 457 -27.58 -2.48 34.52
C MET A 457 -27.65 -1.21 33.65
N MET A 458 -26.99 -1.20 32.49
CA MET A 458 -27.08 -0.06 31.56
C MET A 458 -28.47 0.10 30.94
N LEU A 459 -29.20 -0.99 30.69
CA LEU A 459 -30.61 -0.92 30.25
C LEU A 459 -31.53 -0.37 31.35
N ASP A 460 -31.27 -0.74 32.61
CA ASP A 460 -31.98 -0.16 33.76
C ASP A 460 -31.69 1.34 33.88
N HIS A 461 -30.44 1.75 33.70
CA HIS A 461 -30.05 3.17 33.67
C HIS A 461 -30.78 3.95 32.57
N ILE A 462 -30.87 3.40 31.35
CA ILE A 462 -31.64 4.01 30.25
C ILE A 462 -33.11 4.16 30.63
N SER A 463 -33.69 3.13 31.25
CA SER A 463 -35.10 3.16 31.71
C SER A 463 -35.33 4.24 32.78
N LEU A 464 -34.35 4.47 33.66
CA LEU A 464 -34.40 5.57 34.64
C LEU A 464 -34.29 6.94 33.98
N LYS A 465 -33.44 7.09 32.94
CA LYS A 465 -33.36 8.34 32.15
C LYS A 465 -34.67 8.63 31.42
N GLU A 466 -35.27 7.62 30.80
CA GLU A 466 -36.55 7.76 30.10
C GLU A 466 -37.68 8.25 31.03
N ARG A 467 -37.67 7.80 32.29
CA ARG A 467 -38.62 8.25 33.33
C ARG A 467 -38.27 9.61 33.95
N GLY A 468 -37.15 10.22 33.58
CA GLY A 468 -36.66 11.48 34.17
C GLY A 468 -36.20 11.35 35.62
N SER A 469 -35.82 10.14 36.06
CA SER A 469 -35.39 9.88 37.45
C SER A 469 -33.96 10.32 37.74
N ILE A 470 -33.16 10.59 36.70
CA ILE A 470 -31.78 11.08 36.79
C ILE A 470 -31.78 12.54 36.36
N LYS A 471 -31.44 13.45 37.27
CA LYS A 471 -31.46 14.91 37.00
C LYS A 471 -30.11 15.45 36.55
N GLY A 472 -29.01 14.76 36.88
CA GLY A 472 -27.66 15.10 36.44
C GLY A 472 -26.72 13.90 36.48
N GLU A 473 -25.65 13.96 35.68
CA GLU A 473 -24.66 12.88 35.56
C GLU A 473 -23.92 12.62 36.89
N GLU A 474 -23.63 13.69 37.66
CA GLU A 474 -22.88 13.61 38.93
C GLU A 474 -23.67 12.87 40.04
N GLU A 475 -25.01 12.91 39.99
CA GLU A 475 -25.86 12.19 40.94
C GLU A 475 -25.74 10.67 40.75
N LEU A 476 -25.31 10.20 39.57
CA LEU A 476 -25.22 8.77 39.27
C LEU A 476 -24.26 8.04 40.21
N ALA A 477 -23.13 8.65 40.57
CA ALA A 477 -22.19 8.03 41.49
C ALA A 477 -22.82 7.81 42.87
N GLN A 478 -23.60 8.79 43.36
CA GLN A 478 -24.30 8.66 44.64
C GLN A 478 -25.47 7.68 44.56
N ILE A 479 -26.24 7.70 43.47
CA ILE A 479 -27.32 6.76 43.23
C ILE A 479 -26.77 5.33 43.22
N VAL A 480 -25.71 5.08 42.46
CA VAL A 480 -25.09 3.75 42.39
C VAL A 480 -24.48 3.36 43.73
N ALA A 481 -23.75 4.24 44.41
CA ALA A 481 -23.11 3.92 45.68
C ALA A 481 -24.11 3.63 46.82
N ASN A 482 -25.21 4.39 46.89
CA ASN A 482 -26.11 4.40 48.06
C ASN A 482 -27.47 3.72 47.81
N SER A 483 -27.81 3.39 46.56
CA SER A 483 -29.10 2.80 46.19
C SER A 483 -28.93 1.42 45.55
N ASP A 484 -29.94 0.56 45.72
CA ASP A 484 -30.03 -0.75 45.07
C ASP A 484 -30.68 -0.66 43.66
N LEU A 485 -31.06 0.55 43.21
CA LEU A 485 -31.81 0.76 41.95
C LEU A 485 -31.13 0.18 40.71
N LEU A 486 -29.80 0.15 40.68
CA LEU A 486 -29.00 -0.38 39.56
C LEU A 486 -28.30 -1.70 39.93
N ASP A 487 -28.59 -2.27 41.10
CA ASP A 487 -27.84 -3.42 41.62
C ASP A 487 -28.39 -4.76 41.17
N ASN A 488 -29.63 -4.83 40.69
CA ASN A 488 -30.39 -6.07 40.49
C ASN A 488 -29.58 -7.17 39.79
N HIS A 489 -28.77 -6.79 38.81
CA HIS A 489 -27.99 -7.71 38.00
C HIS A 489 -26.55 -7.94 38.48
N ILE A 490 -25.99 -6.97 39.22
CA ILE A 490 -24.59 -7.00 39.67
C ILE A 490 -24.44 -7.48 41.13
N LYS A 491 -25.51 -7.47 41.93
CA LYS A 491 -25.50 -7.83 43.36
C LYS A 491 -24.99 -9.23 43.64
N LYS A 492 -25.13 -10.16 42.69
CA LYS A 492 -24.56 -11.52 42.78
C LYS A 492 -23.03 -11.54 42.92
N PHE A 493 -22.36 -10.46 42.54
CA PHE A 493 -20.91 -10.30 42.68
C PHE A 493 -20.49 -9.54 43.95
N MET A 494 -21.46 -8.96 44.69
CA MET A 494 -21.18 -8.43 46.02
C MET A 494 -20.80 -9.60 46.93
N ASN A 495 -19.56 -9.57 47.43
CA ASN A 495 -19.00 -10.59 48.31
C ASN A 495 -18.71 -11.96 47.67
N THR A 496 -18.42 -12.03 46.36
CA THR A 496 -17.68 -13.17 45.83
C THR A 496 -16.33 -13.22 46.55
N LYS A 497 -16.27 -14.04 47.62
CA LYS A 497 -15.10 -14.19 48.46
C LYS A 497 -13.92 -14.58 47.58
N ALA A 498 -12.78 -13.97 47.88
CA ALA A 498 -11.48 -14.42 47.41
C ALA A 498 -11.39 -15.94 47.50
N SER A 499 -11.38 -16.60 46.35
CA SER A 499 -10.70 -17.88 46.16
C SER A 499 -9.36 -17.57 45.51
#